data_AF-A0A956F327-F1
#
_entry.id   AF-A0A956F327-F1
#
_cell.length_a   1.000
_cell.length_b   1.000
_cell.length_c   1.000
_cell.angle_alpha   90.00
_cell.angle_beta   90.00
_cell.angle_gamma   90.00
#
_symmetry.space_group_name_H-M   'P 1'
#
loop_
_entity.id
_entity.type
_entity.pdbx_description
1 polymer ?
#
loop_
_entity_poly.entity_id
_entity_poly.type
_entity_poly.pdbx_seq_one_letter_code
_entity_poly.pdbx_strand_id
1 'polypeptide(L)'
;LIRAEKNITGDAERPLIALLRNRLPPALKGDIAARRESLKALQELADVNRKDIETADQNAKRLGTAGAWAVSFLALVGLGSGLIGLRRFDRRVLAPLEELHSVLTDHSGGQRLRRCGAIGQASKELHDSMLSLNQLLDSRAEESVRRIAVGQQGGEAERQTLLTVLDLLPEPTWLVDEQGVILAANRVALDRIAAEPELARAVKAFAAGASDAQDEGLVKRIQRKTVEGGTRALLQLGAAQTGTAS
;
A
#
# COMPACT_ATOMS: atom_id res chain seq x y z
N LEU A 1 26.65 33.29 69.69
CA LEU A 1 25.32 32.77 70.09
C LEU A 1 24.22 33.16 69.11
N ILE A 2 23.99 34.46 68.82
CA ILE A 2 22.93 34.90 67.88
C ILE A 2 23.01 34.23 66.49
N ARG A 3 24.21 33.99 65.94
CA ARG A 3 24.39 33.26 64.67
C ARG A 3 24.15 31.74 64.80
N ALA A 4 24.43 31.14 65.95
CA ALA A 4 24.24 29.72 66.19
C ALA A 4 22.74 29.37 66.36
N GLU A 5 21.97 30.27 66.98
CA GLU A 5 20.51 30.11 67.11
C GLU A 5 19.76 30.17 65.77
N LYS A 6 20.34 30.84 64.76
CA LYS A 6 19.78 30.91 63.40
C LYS A 6 20.16 29.72 62.52
N ASN A 7 21.14 28.91 62.94
CA ASN A 7 21.65 27.74 62.22
C ASN A 7 21.55 26.50 63.10
N ILE A 8 20.38 26.29 63.72
CA ILE A 8 20.08 25.04 64.43
C ILE A 8 19.71 24.01 63.38
N THR A 9 20.53 22.98 63.25
CA THR A 9 20.39 21.95 62.22
C THR A 9 19.63 20.72 62.73
N GLY A 10 19.63 20.52 64.06
CA GLY A 10 18.98 19.37 64.70
C GLY A 10 18.39 19.67 66.08
N ASP A 11 17.39 18.88 66.49
CA ASP A 11 16.71 19.06 67.78
C ASP A 11 17.61 18.79 68.99
N ALA A 12 18.68 18.01 68.82
CA ALA A 12 19.70 17.74 69.83
C ALA A 12 20.61 18.95 70.12
N GLU A 13 20.74 19.90 69.18
CA GLU A 13 21.56 21.12 69.37
C GLU A 13 20.85 22.15 70.26
N ARG A 14 19.50 22.17 70.24
CA ARG A 14 18.66 23.14 70.98
C ARG A 14 18.93 23.20 72.49
N PRO A 15 18.93 22.08 73.25
CA PRO A 15 19.19 22.13 74.70
C PRO A 15 20.63 22.56 75.02
N LEU A 16 21.60 22.21 74.18
CA LEU A 16 23.01 22.56 74.36
C LEU A 16 23.26 24.05 74.13
N ILE A 17 22.65 24.64 73.09
CA ILE A 17 22.71 26.08 72.82
C ILE A 17 22.02 26.87 73.93
N ALA A 18 20.88 26.39 74.45
CA ALA A 18 20.20 27.01 75.59
C ALA A 18 21.04 26.98 76.87
N LEU A 19 21.72 25.87 77.14
CA LEU A 19 22.64 25.74 78.27
C LEU A 19 23.83 26.69 78.13
N LEU A 20 24.44 26.78 76.94
CA LEU A 20 25.50 27.73 76.64
C LEU A 20 25.03 29.18 76.82
N ARG A 21 23.83 29.53 76.35
CA ARG A 21 23.27 30.88 76.51
C ARG A 21 23.19 31.30 77.98
N ASN A 22 22.84 30.37 78.87
CA ASN A 22 22.69 30.65 80.30
C ASN A 22 24.01 30.63 81.06
N ARG A 23 24.97 29.77 80.68
CA ARG A 23 26.23 29.57 81.43
C ARG A 23 27.41 30.37 80.89
N LEU A 24 27.39 30.81 79.64
CA LEU A 24 28.49 31.57 79.05
C LEU A 24 28.69 32.96 79.70
N PRO A 25 27.64 33.76 80.02
CA PRO A 25 27.83 35.06 80.68
C PRO A 25 28.54 34.98 82.06
N PRO A 26 28.17 34.10 83.00
CA PRO A 26 28.92 33.94 84.26
C PRO A 26 30.30 33.31 84.05
N ALA A 27 30.46 32.38 83.09
CA ALA A 27 31.77 31.82 82.75
C ALA A 27 32.78 32.89 82.30
N LEU A 28 32.34 33.86 81.49
CA LEU A 28 33.17 34.98 81.03
C LEU A 28 33.53 35.95 82.15
N LYS A 29 32.73 36.00 83.23
CA LYS A 29 33.01 36.79 84.44
C LYS A 29 33.95 36.09 85.42
N GLY A 30 34.44 34.89 85.09
CA GLY A 30 35.43 34.15 85.88
C GLY A 30 34.87 33.04 86.77
N ASP A 31 33.57 32.73 86.69
CA ASP A 31 33.00 31.58 87.39
C ASP A 31 33.55 30.26 86.80
N ILE A 32 34.35 29.55 87.61
CA ILE A 32 35.02 28.31 87.23
C ILE A 32 34.02 27.19 86.96
N ALA A 33 32.92 27.12 87.71
CA ALA A 33 31.89 26.09 87.51
C ALA A 33 31.14 26.32 86.21
N ALA A 34 30.68 27.55 85.97
CA ALA A 34 30.03 27.93 84.72
C ALA A 34 30.95 27.75 83.50
N ARG A 35 32.26 28.01 83.64
CA ARG A 35 33.25 27.76 82.58
C ARG A 35 33.38 26.28 82.25
N ARG A 36 33.45 25.40 83.26
CA ARG A 36 33.51 23.95 83.04
C ARG A 36 32.26 23.43 82.34
N GLU A 37 31.08 23.85 82.78
CA GLU A 37 29.81 23.48 82.14
C GLU A 37 29.72 23.98 80.70
N SER A 38 30.15 25.21 80.43
CA SER A 38 30.15 25.77 79.08
C SER A 38 31.12 25.04 78.16
N LEU A 39 32.32 24.66 78.65
CA LEU A 39 33.27 23.88 77.87
C LEU A 39 32.73 22.48 77.55
N LYS A 40 32.09 21.82 78.51
CA LYS A 40 31.46 20.52 78.30
C LYS A 40 30.35 20.60 77.25
N ALA A 41 29.46 21.58 77.36
CA ALA A 41 28.38 21.77 76.39
C ALA A 41 28.89 22.16 75.00
N LEU A 42 30.01 22.90 74.90
CA LEU A 42 30.67 23.17 73.61
C LEU A 42 31.24 21.89 72.97
N GLN A 43 31.84 21.00 73.77
CA GLN A 43 32.34 19.71 73.29
C GLN A 43 31.20 18.83 72.80
N GLU A 44 30.14 18.70 73.61
CA GLU A 44 28.95 17.93 73.23
C GLU A 44 28.28 18.49 71.98
N LEU A 45 28.21 19.82 71.83
CA LEU A 45 27.66 20.46 70.64
C LEU A 45 28.51 20.20 69.39
N ALA A 46 29.84 20.21 69.53
CA ALA A 46 30.75 19.89 68.43
C ALA A 46 30.61 18.42 67.99
N ASP A 47 30.44 17.50 68.95
CA ASP A 47 30.24 16.08 68.66
C ASP A 47 28.89 15.81 67.97
N VAL A 48 27.81 16.46 68.42
CA VAL A 48 26.50 16.39 67.76
C VAL A 48 26.60 16.91 66.34
N ASN A 49 27.20 18.08 66.14
CA ASN A 49 27.33 18.67 64.82
C ASN A 49 28.14 17.79 63.86
N ARG A 50 29.24 17.19 64.33
CA ARG A 50 30.04 16.26 63.53
C ARG A 50 29.22 15.03 63.09
N LYS A 51 28.42 14.45 64.00
CA LYS A 51 27.55 13.31 63.67
C LYS A 51 26.45 13.67 62.67
N ASP A 52 25.88 14.86 62.80
CA ASP A 52 24.85 15.34 61.87
C ASP A 52 25.44 15.54 60.47
N ILE A 53 26.65 16.10 60.35
CA ILE A 53 27.37 16.22 59.08
C ILE A 53 27.67 14.86 58.47
N GLU A 54 28.16 13.90 59.25
CA GLU A 54 28.45 12.53 58.76
C GLU A 54 27.18 11.85 58.24
N THR A 55 26.06 12.00 58.94
CA THR A 55 24.77 11.44 58.53
C THR A 55 24.26 12.12 57.26
N ALA A 56 24.38 13.45 57.17
CA ALA A 56 24.02 14.21 55.98
C ALA A 56 24.87 13.80 54.76
N ASP A 57 26.18 13.60 54.92
CA ASP A 57 27.06 13.11 53.87
C ASP A 57 26.69 11.69 53.41
N GLN A 58 26.40 10.78 54.34
CA GLN A 58 25.92 9.43 54.00
C GLN A 58 24.60 9.47 53.24
N ASN A 59 23.67 10.32 53.66
CA ASN A 59 22.39 10.51 52.98
C ASN A 59 22.60 11.10 51.58
N ALA A 60 23.44 12.13 51.44
CA ALA A 60 23.79 12.73 50.16
C ALA A 60 24.41 11.70 49.20
N LYS A 61 25.30 10.84 49.68
CA LYS A 61 25.88 9.73 48.91
C LYS A 61 24.81 8.74 48.45
N ARG A 62 23.90 8.33 49.34
CA ARG A 62 22.78 7.44 49.01
C ARG A 62 21.88 8.07 47.95
N LEU A 63 21.48 9.32 48.13
CA LEU A 63 20.70 10.08 47.14
C LEU A 63 21.44 10.21 45.81
N GLY A 64 22.75 10.47 45.81
CA GLY A 64 23.57 10.54 44.61
C GLY A 64 23.59 9.21 43.85
N THR A 65 23.79 8.09 44.55
CA THR A 65 23.76 6.76 43.92
C THR A 65 22.37 6.39 43.40
N ALA A 66 21.32 6.68 44.16
CA ALA A 66 19.94 6.42 43.73
C ALA A 66 19.56 7.28 42.51
N GLY A 67 19.97 8.56 42.51
CA GLY A 67 19.74 9.47 41.39
C GLY A 67 20.46 9.01 40.12
N ALA A 68 21.72 8.55 40.24
CA ALA A 68 22.46 8.00 39.10
C ALA A 68 21.76 6.77 38.49
N TRP A 69 21.26 5.86 39.33
CA TRP A 69 20.47 4.72 38.87
C TRP A 69 19.16 5.14 38.22
N ALA A 70 18.45 6.12 38.79
CA ALA A 70 17.19 6.61 38.23
C ALA A 70 17.37 7.19 36.82
N VAL A 71 18.39 8.04 36.61
CA VAL A 71 18.70 8.61 35.30
C VAL A 71 19.12 7.53 34.31
N SER A 72 19.96 6.57 34.74
CA SER A 72 20.40 5.46 33.88
C SER A 72 19.23 4.58 33.44
N PHE A 73 18.30 4.28 34.36
CA PHE A 73 17.10 3.50 34.05
C PHE A 73 16.17 4.25 33.10
N LEU A 74 15.96 5.56 33.32
CA LEU A 74 15.15 6.39 32.44
C LEU A 74 15.74 6.45 31.01
N ALA A 75 17.07 6.56 30.90
CA ALA A 75 17.75 6.52 29.61
C ALA A 75 17.57 5.15 28.92
N LEU A 76 17.70 4.06 29.66
CA LEU A 76 17.50 2.71 29.15
C LEU A 76 16.06 2.49 28.65
N VAL A 77 15.07 2.91 29.43
CA VAL A 77 13.65 2.85 29.05
C VAL A 77 13.38 3.72 27.84
N GLY A 78 13.89 4.95 27.80
CA GLY A 78 13.74 5.85 26.66
C GLY A 78 14.33 5.27 25.38
N LEU A 79 15.52 4.68 25.46
CA LEU A 79 16.15 4.01 24.33
C LEU A 79 15.33 2.80 23.87
N GLY A 80 14.86 1.97 24.81
CA GLY A 80 14.04 0.80 24.53
C GLY A 80 12.72 1.19 23.85
N SER A 81 12.00 2.17 24.39
CA SER A 81 10.77 2.71 23.82
C SER A 81 11.00 3.30 22.43
N GLY A 82 12.09 4.02 22.22
CA GLY A 82 12.47 4.55 20.90
C GLY A 82 12.69 3.45 19.86
N LEU A 83 13.45 2.41 20.22
CA LEU A 83 13.74 1.29 19.32
C LEU A 83 12.47 0.49 18.97
N ILE A 84 11.62 0.24 19.96
CA ILE A 84 10.31 -0.43 19.76
C ILE A 84 9.41 0.44 18.88
N GLY A 85 9.38 1.75 19.12
CA GLY A 85 8.63 2.71 18.31
C GLY A 85 9.06 2.70 16.85
N LEU A 86 10.38 2.75 16.60
CA LEU A 86 10.92 2.73 15.24
C LEU A 86 10.60 1.41 14.52
N ARG A 87 10.80 0.26 15.18
CA ARG A 87 10.43 -1.05 14.62
C ARG A 87 8.94 -1.17 14.32
N ARG A 88 8.10 -0.57 15.18
CA ARG A 88 6.65 -0.57 14.97
C ARG A 88 6.25 0.33 13.80
N PHE A 89 6.89 1.49 13.67
CA PHE A 89 6.66 2.40 12.55
C PHE A 89 7.05 1.75 11.22
N ASP A 90 8.22 1.11 11.19
CA ASP A 90 8.72 0.39 10.02
C ASP A 90 7.73 -0.68 9.54
N ARG A 91 7.31 -1.57 10.46
CA ARG A 91 6.37 -2.65 10.14
C ARG A 91 4.93 -2.21 9.83
N ARG A 92 4.44 -1.16 10.50
CA ARG A 92 3.03 -0.75 10.39
C ARG A 92 2.77 0.33 9.35
N VAL A 93 3.81 1.03 8.89
CA VAL A 93 3.67 2.19 8.00
C VAL A 93 4.56 2.06 6.76
N LEU A 94 5.87 1.92 6.94
CA LEU A 94 6.80 1.87 5.80
C LEU A 94 6.59 0.64 4.93
N ALA A 95 6.60 -0.56 5.52
CA ALA A 95 6.45 -1.80 4.75
C ALA A 95 5.10 -1.86 3.98
N PRO A 96 3.95 -1.50 4.56
CA PRO A 96 2.69 -1.44 3.82
C PRO A 96 2.68 -0.38 2.69
N LEU A 97 3.34 0.78 2.89
CA LEU A 97 3.46 1.80 1.85
C LEU A 97 4.32 1.34 0.68
N GLU A 98 5.43 0.66 0.97
CA GLU A 98 6.29 0.07 -0.05
C GLU A 98 5.55 -1.02 -0.83
N GLU A 99 4.78 -1.86 -0.13
CA GLU A 99 3.92 -2.86 -0.79
C GLU A 99 2.90 -2.18 -1.70
N LEU A 100 2.18 -1.17 -1.22
CA LEU A 100 1.19 -0.42 -2.01
C LEU A 100 1.82 0.15 -3.29
N HIS A 101 3.00 0.77 -3.16
CA HIS A 101 3.74 1.30 -4.30
C HIS A 101 4.16 0.21 -5.28
N SER A 102 4.64 -0.93 -4.78
CA SER A 102 5.04 -2.06 -5.62
C SER A 102 3.85 -2.65 -6.39
N VAL A 103 2.69 -2.81 -5.76
CA VAL A 103 1.48 -3.36 -6.38
C VAL A 103 0.99 -2.42 -7.49
N LEU A 104 0.97 -1.11 -7.24
CA LEU A 104 0.57 -0.13 -8.25
C LEU A 104 1.52 -0.11 -9.45
N THR A 105 2.83 -0.20 -9.21
CA THR A 105 3.86 -0.21 -10.25
C THR A 105 3.80 -1.50 -11.08
N ASP A 106 3.59 -2.65 -10.45
CA ASP A 106 3.44 -3.91 -11.18
C ASP A 106 2.14 -3.96 -11.99
N HIS A 107 1.07 -3.35 -11.47
CA HIS A 107 -0.20 -3.27 -12.18
C HIS A 107 -0.10 -2.36 -13.42
N SER A 108 0.65 -1.25 -13.33
CA SER A 108 0.95 -0.41 -14.50
C SER A 108 1.88 -1.13 -15.50
N GLY A 109 2.75 -2.02 -15.01
CA GLY A 109 3.57 -2.94 -15.82
C GLY A 109 2.82 -4.14 -16.41
N GLY A 110 1.51 -4.27 -16.20
CA GLY A 110 0.66 -5.30 -16.81
C GLY A 110 0.39 -6.53 -15.94
N GLN A 111 0.93 -6.62 -14.72
CA GLN A 111 0.63 -7.71 -13.80
C GLN A 111 -0.72 -7.49 -13.09
N ARG A 112 -1.81 -7.87 -13.76
CA ARG A 112 -3.18 -7.57 -13.29
C ARG A 112 -3.64 -8.38 -12.07
N LEU A 113 -2.96 -9.47 -11.75
CA LEU A 113 -3.32 -10.39 -10.66
C LEU A 113 -2.65 -10.07 -9.31
N ARG A 114 -1.70 -9.12 -9.28
CA ARG A 114 -1.02 -8.77 -8.02
C ARG A 114 -1.99 -8.05 -7.08
N ARG A 115 -1.91 -8.38 -5.79
CA ARG A 115 -2.74 -7.82 -4.71
C ARG A 115 -1.85 -7.45 -3.52
N CYS A 116 -2.36 -6.58 -2.65
CA CYS A 116 -1.72 -6.31 -1.36
C CYS A 116 -1.99 -7.48 -0.41
N GLY A 117 -0.94 -8.07 0.18
CA GLY A 117 -1.00 -9.23 1.08
C GLY A 117 -0.72 -8.90 2.55
N ALA A 118 0.06 -7.85 2.87
CA ALA A 118 0.45 -7.54 4.26
C ALA A 118 -0.59 -6.70 5.04
N ILE A 119 -1.87 -6.78 4.65
CA ILE A 119 -2.96 -5.94 5.16
C ILE A 119 -3.12 -6.06 6.70
N GLY A 120 -2.89 -7.26 7.27
CA GLY A 120 -3.03 -7.50 8.71
C GLY A 120 -1.99 -6.81 9.61
N GLN A 121 -0.90 -6.30 9.04
CA GLN A 121 0.18 -5.66 9.81
C GLN A 121 0.16 -4.13 9.71
N ALA A 122 -0.63 -3.58 8.78
CA ALA A 122 -0.71 -2.15 8.52
C ALA A 122 -1.40 -1.37 9.64
N SER A 123 -1.17 -0.05 9.69
CA SER A 123 -2.02 0.87 10.43
C SER A 123 -3.44 0.84 9.87
N LYS A 124 -4.46 1.17 10.68
CA LYS A 124 -5.88 1.08 10.28
C LYS A 124 -6.17 1.82 8.98
N GLU A 125 -5.68 3.05 8.85
CA GLU A 125 -5.90 3.87 7.64
C GLU A 125 -5.26 3.24 6.38
N LEU A 126 -4.05 2.68 6.51
CA LEU A 126 -3.37 2.01 5.41
C LEU A 126 -4.04 0.67 5.09
N HIS A 127 -4.49 -0.06 6.10
CA HIS A 127 -5.27 -1.28 5.96
C HIS A 127 -6.53 -1.04 5.13
N ASP A 128 -7.33 -0.03 5.50
CA ASP A 128 -8.56 0.32 4.81
C ASP A 128 -8.25 0.75 3.36
N SER A 129 -7.20 1.55 3.16
CA SER A 129 -6.76 1.99 1.84
C SER A 129 -6.31 0.82 0.94
N MET A 130 -5.52 -0.12 1.48
CA MET A 130 -5.08 -1.32 0.77
C MET A 130 -6.25 -2.24 0.40
N LEU A 131 -7.23 -2.37 1.30
CA LEU A 131 -8.44 -3.14 1.05
C LEU A 131 -9.29 -2.50 -0.06
N SER A 132 -9.51 -1.19 0.00
CA SER A 132 -10.21 -0.45 -1.05
C SER A 132 -9.49 -0.52 -2.39
N LEU A 133 -8.15 -0.48 -2.40
CA LEU A 133 -7.37 -0.66 -3.62
C LEU A 133 -7.59 -2.07 -4.20
N ASN A 134 -7.47 -3.12 -3.38
CA ASN A 134 -7.70 -4.49 -3.84
C ASN A 134 -9.11 -4.65 -4.45
N GLN A 135 -10.15 -4.12 -3.80
CA GLN A 135 -11.52 -4.13 -4.32
C GLN A 135 -11.64 -3.42 -5.68
N LEU A 136 -10.96 -2.29 -5.85
CA LEU A 136 -10.95 -1.55 -7.12
C LEU A 136 -10.24 -2.34 -8.23
N LEU A 137 -9.12 -3.00 -7.90
CA LEU A 137 -8.38 -3.85 -8.84
C LEU A 137 -9.20 -5.09 -9.24
N ASP A 138 -9.94 -5.68 -8.30
CA ASP A 138 -10.85 -6.80 -8.57
C ASP A 138 -11.99 -6.37 -9.49
N SER A 139 -12.63 -5.23 -9.19
CA SER A 139 -13.72 -4.68 -10.02
C SER A 139 -13.27 -4.44 -11.46
N ARG A 140 -12.05 -3.91 -11.67
CA ARG A 140 -11.48 -3.71 -13.02
C ARG A 140 -11.14 -5.01 -13.72
N ALA A 141 -10.65 -6.01 -12.99
CA ALA A 141 -10.38 -7.32 -13.55
C ALA A 141 -11.67 -7.98 -14.06
N GLU A 142 -12.73 -7.96 -13.25
CA GLU A 142 -14.05 -8.47 -13.62
C GLU A 142 -14.66 -7.74 -14.83
N GLU A 143 -14.55 -6.41 -14.87
CA GLU A 143 -15.05 -5.61 -15.99
C GLU A 143 -14.32 -5.97 -17.29
N SER A 144 -13.01 -6.18 -17.23
CA SER A 144 -12.22 -6.59 -18.40
C SER A 144 -12.65 -7.96 -18.94
N VAL A 145 -12.94 -8.91 -18.05
CA VAL A 145 -13.45 -10.24 -18.42
C VAL A 145 -14.85 -10.13 -19.03
N ARG A 146 -15.74 -9.31 -18.43
CA ARG A 146 -17.08 -9.06 -19.01
C ARG A 146 -16.99 -8.44 -20.40
N ARG A 147 -16.12 -7.46 -20.63
CA ARG A 147 -15.97 -6.85 -21.96
C ARG A 147 -15.50 -7.85 -23.01
N ILE A 148 -14.58 -8.75 -22.66
CA ILE A 148 -14.14 -9.82 -23.56
C ILE A 148 -15.31 -10.76 -23.87
N ALA A 149 -16.07 -11.18 -22.85
CA ALA A 149 -17.22 -12.06 -23.03
C ALA A 149 -18.33 -11.42 -23.89
N VAL A 150 -18.66 -10.15 -23.63
CA VAL A 150 -19.67 -9.40 -24.41
C VAL A 150 -19.19 -9.15 -25.84
N GLY A 151 -17.91 -8.83 -26.03
CA GLY A 151 -17.32 -8.68 -27.37
C GLY A 151 -17.36 -9.98 -28.18
N GLN A 152 -17.13 -11.13 -27.54
CA GLN A 152 -17.27 -12.43 -28.19
C GLN A 152 -18.74 -12.77 -28.51
N GLN A 153 -19.69 -12.45 -27.63
CA GLN A 153 -21.11 -12.69 -27.90
C GLN A 153 -21.67 -11.78 -28.99
N GLY A 154 -21.27 -10.50 -29.02
CA GLY A 154 -21.63 -9.57 -30.09
C GLY A 154 -21.05 -9.99 -31.44
N GLY A 155 -19.77 -10.36 -31.47
CA GLY A 155 -19.10 -10.86 -32.67
C GLY A 155 -19.72 -12.15 -33.20
N GLU A 156 -20.16 -13.07 -32.33
CA GLU A 156 -20.79 -14.32 -32.75
C GLU A 156 -22.20 -14.09 -33.30
N ALA A 157 -23.01 -13.22 -32.67
CA ALA A 157 -24.33 -12.87 -33.18
C ALA A 157 -24.25 -12.11 -34.51
N GLU A 158 -23.27 -11.20 -34.65
CA GLU A 158 -23.02 -10.49 -35.90
C GLU A 158 -22.50 -11.43 -36.99
N ARG A 159 -21.55 -12.32 -36.66
CA ARG A 159 -21.06 -13.36 -37.57
C ARG A 159 -22.20 -14.27 -38.03
N GLN A 160 -23.08 -14.70 -37.12
CA GLN A 160 -24.20 -15.57 -37.45
C GLN A 160 -25.24 -14.85 -38.31
N THR A 161 -25.44 -13.55 -38.09
CA THR A 161 -26.27 -12.70 -38.94
C THR A 161 -25.66 -12.55 -40.34
N LEU A 162 -24.36 -12.27 -40.43
CA LEU A 162 -23.64 -12.18 -41.71
C LEU A 162 -23.67 -13.50 -42.49
N LEU A 163 -23.53 -14.64 -41.80
CA LEU A 163 -23.68 -15.96 -42.41
C LEU A 163 -25.10 -16.18 -42.92
N THR A 164 -26.12 -15.75 -42.17
CA THR A 164 -27.53 -15.85 -42.58
C THR A 164 -27.80 -15.00 -43.81
N VAL A 165 -27.29 -13.76 -43.86
CA VAL A 165 -27.41 -12.87 -45.01
C VAL A 165 -26.67 -13.43 -46.22
N LEU A 166 -25.47 -14.00 -46.02
CA LEU A 166 -24.69 -14.65 -47.06
C LEU A 166 -25.47 -15.82 -47.70
N ASP A 167 -26.17 -16.61 -46.88
CA ASP A 167 -27.01 -17.74 -47.35
C ASP A 167 -28.30 -17.31 -48.07
N LEU A 168 -28.79 -16.09 -47.85
CA LEU A 168 -29.94 -15.55 -48.57
C LEU A 168 -29.61 -15.08 -49.99
N LEU A 169 -28.32 -14.96 -50.34
CA LEU A 169 -27.92 -14.57 -51.69
C LEU A 169 -28.12 -15.72 -52.68
N PRO A 170 -28.87 -15.51 -53.79
CA PRO A 170 -29.17 -16.56 -54.76
C PRO A 170 -27.97 -16.93 -55.65
N GLU A 171 -26.92 -16.11 -55.66
CA GLU A 171 -25.70 -16.36 -56.43
C GLU A 171 -24.59 -16.96 -55.54
N PRO A 172 -23.72 -17.82 -56.08
CA PRO A 172 -22.61 -18.39 -55.32
C PRO A 172 -21.66 -17.27 -54.87
N THR A 173 -21.55 -17.09 -53.54
CA THR A 173 -20.83 -15.98 -52.92
C THR A 173 -19.88 -16.50 -51.85
N TRP A 174 -18.65 -15.97 -51.86
CA TRP A 174 -17.58 -16.29 -50.90
C TRP A 174 -17.14 -15.03 -50.18
N LEU A 175 -16.89 -15.15 -48.87
CA LEU A 175 -16.24 -14.13 -48.06
C LEU A 175 -14.75 -14.48 -47.96
N VAL A 176 -13.89 -13.55 -48.32
CA VAL A 176 -12.42 -13.69 -48.27
C VAL A 176 -11.82 -12.62 -47.38
N ASP A 177 -10.74 -12.96 -46.66
CA ASP A 177 -9.95 -11.99 -45.91
C ASP A 177 -8.99 -11.19 -46.81
N GLU A 178 -8.25 -10.25 -46.22
CA GLU A 178 -7.28 -9.40 -46.92
C GLU A 178 -6.12 -10.20 -47.54
N GLN A 179 -5.88 -11.42 -47.07
CA GLN A 179 -4.87 -12.35 -47.54
C GLN A 179 -5.42 -13.31 -48.60
N GLY A 180 -6.71 -13.20 -48.95
CA GLY A 180 -7.38 -14.04 -49.94
C GLY A 180 -7.85 -15.40 -49.41
N VAL A 181 -7.80 -15.64 -48.09
CA VAL A 181 -8.30 -16.86 -47.46
C VAL A 181 -9.82 -16.81 -47.35
N ILE A 182 -10.48 -17.89 -47.75
CA ILE A 182 -11.95 -17.98 -47.69
C ILE A 182 -12.38 -18.20 -46.24
N LEU A 183 -13.09 -17.21 -45.69
CA LEU A 183 -13.62 -17.22 -44.33
C LEU A 183 -15.01 -17.85 -44.24
N ALA A 184 -15.83 -17.69 -45.28
CA ALA A 184 -17.19 -18.24 -45.35
C ALA A 184 -17.65 -18.38 -46.82
N ALA A 185 -18.64 -19.24 -47.07
CA ALA A 185 -19.28 -19.40 -48.38
C ALA A 185 -20.76 -19.71 -48.17
N ASN A 186 -21.63 -19.18 -49.05
CA ASN A 186 -23.04 -19.53 -48.99
C ASN A 186 -23.32 -20.96 -49.49
N ARG A 187 -24.49 -21.48 -49.14
CA ARG A 187 -24.92 -22.82 -49.53
C ARG A 187 -24.85 -23.07 -51.04
N VAL A 188 -25.26 -22.10 -51.86
CA VAL A 188 -25.20 -22.20 -53.33
C VAL A 188 -23.76 -22.37 -53.83
N ALA A 189 -22.81 -21.65 -53.24
CA ALA A 189 -21.39 -21.81 -53.56
C ALA A 189 -20.83 -23.17 -53.13
N LEU A 190 -21.24 -23.68 -51.96
CA LEU A 190 -20.82 -24.99 -51.47
C LEU A 190 -21.39 -26.12 -52.34
N ASP A 191 -22.66 -26.05 -52.72
CA ASP A 191 -23.31 -27.03 -53.59
C ASP A 191 -22.65 -27.07 -54.98
N ARG A 192 -22.20 -25.91 -55.47
CA ARG A 192 -21.48 -25.81 -56.75
C ARG A 192 -20.07 -26.41 -56.68
N ILE A 193 -19.36 -26.21 -55.57
CA ILE A 193 -18.06 -26.86 -55.32
C ILE A 193 -18.21 -28.38 -55.24
N ALA A 194 -19.30 -28.87 -54.65
CA ALA A 194 -19.59 -30.30 -54.58
C ALA A 194 -19.93 -30.91 -55.96
N ALA A 195 -20.61 -30.14 -56.83
CA ALA A 195 -20.96 -30.57 -58.18
C ALA A 195 -19.80 -30.51 -59.18
N GLU A 196 -18.84 -29.60 -58.99
CA GLU A 196 -17.74 -29.35 -59.92
C GLU A 196 -16.37 -29.60 -59.23
N PRO A 197 -15.79 -30.82 -59.33
CA PRO A 197 -14.54 -31.17 -58.64
C PRO A 197 -13.31 -30.38 -59.14
N GLU A 198 -13.36 -29.81 -60.35
CA GLU A 198 -12.32 -28.90 -60.85
C GLU A 198 -12.37 -27.53 -60.16
N LEU A 199 -13.58 -27.02 -59.89
CA LEU A 199 -13.81 -25.80 -59.13
C LEU A 199 -13.34 -25.99 -57.68
N ALA A 200 -13.58 -27.16 -57.09
CA ALA A 200 -13.08 -27.51 -55.75
C ALA A 200 -11.54 -27.45 -55.67
N ARG A 201 -10.83 -27.90 -56.72
CA ARG A 201 -9.37 -27.80 -56.79
C ARG A 201 -8.90 -26.36 -56.95
N ALA A 202 -9.56 -25.56 -57.79
CA ALA A 202 -9.24 -24.15 -58.00
C ALA A 202 -9.46 -23.30 -56.72
N VAL A 203 -10.57 -23.52 -56.03
CA VAL A 203 -10.90 -22.86 -54.75
C VAL A 203 -9.89 -23.25 -53.66
N LYS A 204 -9.49 -24.53 -53.61
CA LYS A 204 -8.48 -25.01 -52.65
C LYS A 204 -7.08 -24.49 -52.96
N ALA A 205 -6.72 -24.29 -54.23
CA ALA A 205 -5.47 -23.66 -54.64
C ALA A 205 -5.45 -22.17 -54.28
N PHE A 206 -6.56 -21.46 -54.48
CA PHE A 206 -6.73 -20.06 -54.09
C PHE A 206 -6.66 -19.87 -52.56
N ALA A 207 -7.38 -20.70 -51.80
CA ALA A 207 -7.37 -20.67 -50.34
C ALA A 207 -6.01 -21.06 -49.71
N ALA A 208 -5.17 -21.79 -50.45
CA ALA A 208 -3.82 -22.15 -50.02
C ALA A 208 -2.76 -21.06 -50.31
N GLY A 209 -3.18 -19.89 -50.80
CA GLY A 209 -2.26 -18.78 -51.14
C GLY A 209 -1.40 -19.07 -52.37
N ALA A 210 -1.76 -20.05 -53.19
CA ALA A 210 -1.03 -20.35 -54.42
C ALA A 210 -1.35 -19.27 -55.47
N SER A 211 -0.53 -18.22 -55.48
CA SER A 211 -0.48 -17.16 -56.50
C SER A 211 0.01 -17.68 -57.87
N ASP A 212 -0.44 -18.87 -58.29
CA ASP A 212 0.01 -19.52 -59.53
C ASP A 212 -1.15 -19.86 -60.48
N ALA A 213 -2.31 -19.24 -60.28
CA ALA A 213 -3.40 -19.31 -61.25
C ALA A 213 -3.15 -18.31 -62.39
N GLN A 214 -2.43 -18.76 -63.42
CA GLN A 214 -2.33 -18.13 -64.75
C GLN A 214 -3.67 -18.02 -65.51
N ASP A 215 -4.81 -18.13 -64.83
CA ASP A 215 -6.13 -17.98 -65.44
C ASP A 215 -6.77 -16.64 -65.05
N GLU A 216 -6.21 -15.56 -65.62
CA GLU A 216 -6.75 -14.19 -65.56
C GLU A 216 -8.25 -14.13 -65.93
N GLY A 217 -8.75 -15.12 -66.68
CA GLY A 217 -10.14 -15.22 -67.12
C GLY A 217 -11.13 -15.63 -66.02
N LEU A 218 -10.67 -16.31 -64.97
CA LEU A 218 -11.50 -16.75 -63.84
C LEU A 218 -11.54 -15.69 -62.73
N VAL A 219 -10.39 -15.09 -62.41
CA VAL A 219 -10.28 -13.99 -61.44
C VAL A 219 -11.05 -12.76 -61.92
N LYS A 220 -10.97 -12.39 -63.21
CA LYS A 220 -11.79 -11.31 -63.79
C LYS A 220 -13.28 -11.66 -63.82
N ARG A 221 -13.67 -12.94 -63.96
CA ARG A 221 -15.08 -13.36 -63.90
C ARG A 221 -15.66 -13.34 -62.49
N ILE A 222 -14.86 -13.69 -61.49
CA ILE A 222 -15.24 -13.58 -60.07
C ILE A 222 -15.30 -12.10 -59.69
N GLN A 223 -14.25 -11.31 -59.91
CA GLN A 223 -14.22 -9.88 -59.53
C GLN A 223 -15.26 -9.01 -60.27
N ARG A 224 -15.50 -9.23 -61.57
CA ARG A 224 -16.47 -8.41 -62.34
C ARG A 224 -17.91 -8.66 -61.90
N LYS A 225 -18.25 -9.88 -61.46
CA LYS A 225 -19.58 -10.19 -60.92
C LYS A 225 -19.77 -9.76 -59.46
N THR A 226 -18.73 -9.84 -58.62
CA THR A 226 -18.82 -9.40 -57.23
C THR A 226 -18.98 -7.88 -57.11
N VAL A 227 -18.33 -7.09 -57.98
CA VAL A 227 -18.49 -5.63 -57.98
C VAL A 227 -19.84 -5.20 -58.55
N GLU A 228 -20.33 -5.83 -59.63
CA GLU A 228 -21.65 -5.51 -60.22
C GLU A 228 -22.83 -5.99 -59.35
N GLY A 229 -22.69 -7.12 -58.64
CA GLY A 229 -23.68 -7.62 -57.68
C GLY A 229 -23.69 -6.84 -56.37
N GLY A 230 -22.51 -6.48 -55.84
CA GLY A 230 -22.37 -5.72 -54.60
C GLY A 230 -22.85 -4.27 -54.71
N THR A 231 -22.56 -3.59 -55.83
CA THR A 231 -23.09 -2.22 -56.06
C THR A 231 -24.59 -2.21 -56.33
N ARG A 232 -25.15 -3.22 -57.00
CA ARG A 232 -26.62 -3.33 -57.16
C ARG A 232 -27.35 -3.66 -55.85
N ALA A 233 -26.79 -4.53 -55.01
CA ALA A 233 -27.37 -4.87 -53.72
C ALA A 233 -27.33 -3.69 -52.75
N LEU A 234 -26.23 -2.94 -52.68
CA LEU A 234 -26.13 -1.73 -51.87
C LEU A 234 -27.01 -0.57 -52.39
N LEU A 235 -27.19 -0.45 -53.71
CA LEU A 235 -28.12 0.53 -54.29
C LEU A 235 -29.60 0.15 -54.06
N GLN A 236 -29.96 -1.14 -54.04
CA GLN A 236 -31.33 -1.58 -53.72
C GLN A 236 -31.65 -1.49 -52.23
N LEU A 237 -30.69 -1.77 -51.34
CA LEU A 237 -30.85 -1.55 -49.90
C LEU A 237 -30.90 -0.06 -49.53
N GLY A 238 -30.17 0.81 -50.24
CA GLY A 238 -30.28 2.26 -50.10
C GLY A 238 -31.62 2.83 -50.59
N ALA A 239 -32.14 2.34 -51.72
CA ALA A 239 -33.42 2.80 -52.27
C ALA A 239 -34.64 2.33 -51.46
N ALA A 240 -34.55 1.18 -50.78
CA ALA A 240 -35.61 0.67 -49.91
C ALA A 240 -35.73 1.45 -48.57
N GLN A 241 -34.68 2.16 -48.13
CA GLN A 241 -34.71 2.96 -46.90
C GLN A 241 -35.22 4.40 -47.08
N THR A 242 -35.25 4.94 -48.31
CA THR A 242 -35.73 6.30 -48.59
C THR A 242 -37.21 6.39 -49.00
N GLY A 243 -37.93 5.26 -49.06
CA GLY A 243 -39.32 5.18 -49.53
C GLY A 243 -40.41 5.19 -48.44
N THR A 244 -40.06 5.21 -47.15
CA THR A 244 -41.02 5.24 -46.03
C THR A 244 -40.89 6.53 -45.23
N ALA A 245 -41.12 7.66 -45.89
CA ALA A 245 -41.35 8.94 -45.23
C ALA A 245 -42.29 9.79 -46.10
N SER A 246 -43.58 9.43 -46.09
CA SER A 246 -44.69 10.35 -46.33
C SER A 246 -45.99 9.76 -45.82
#